data_AF-A0A820SL20-F1
#
_entry.id   AF-A0A820SL20-F1
#
_cell.length_a   1.000
_cell.length_b   1.000
_cell.length_c   1.000
_cell.angle_alpha   90.00
_cell.angle_beta   90.00
_cell.angle_gamma   90.00
#
_symmetry.space_group_name_H-M   'P 1'
#
loop_
_entity.id
_entity.type
_entity.pdbx_description
1 polymer ?
#
loop_
_entity_poly.entity_id
_entity_poly.type
_entity_poly.pdbx_seq_one_letter_code
_entity_poly.pdbx_strand_id
1 'polypeptide(L)'
;MCDMKNGDQFTKPTFNFTVMTGDTIPDRSLGPTRDHTSNSSSGGFIYWNRQLPFIPGDNGVVEPSKTIQQNTGMCVRFAYYVKMLYALIDEYLPR
;
A
#
# COMPACT_ATOMS: atom_id res chain seq x y z
N MET A 1 -9.55 9.65 1.18
CA MET A 1 -9.60 8.58 0.17
C MET A 1 -11.06 8.30 -0.12
N CYS A 2 -11.62 9.04 -1.07
CA CYS A 2 -13.07 9.00 -1.28
C CYS A 2 -13.43 7.63 -1.87
N ASP A 3 -14.37 6.95 -1.21
CA ASP A 3 -15.04 5.74 -1.68
C ASP A 3 -14.20 4.49 -1.95
N MET A 4 -13.01 4.34 -1.35
CA MET A 4 -12.27 3.07 -1.33
C MET A 4 -12.13 2.56 0.11
N LYS A 5 -12.27 1.26 0.33
CA LYS A 5 -12.18 0.60 1.64
C LYS A 5 -11.31 -0.66 1.56
N ASN A 6 -10.85 -1.13 2.72
CA ASN A 6 -10.26 -2.47 2.82
C ASN A 6 -11.34 -3.50 2.45
N GLY A 7 -11.01 -4.38 1.51
CA GLY A 7 -11.94 -5.35 0.97
C GLY A 7 -11.84 -6.69 1.69
N ASP A 8 -13.01 -7.28 1.94
CA ASP A 8 -13.16 -8.60 2.55
C ASP A 8 -14.25 -9.45 1.86
N GLN A 9 -14.81 -8.96 0.75
CA GLN A 9 -16.00 -9.53 0.12
C GLN A 9 -15.79 -10.92 -0.48
N PHE A 10 -14.63 -11.18 -1.10
CA PHE A 10 -14.36 -12.43 -1.82
C PHE A 10 -13.42 -13.36 -1.07
N THR A 11 -12.45 -12.80 -0.36
CA THR A 11 -11.46 -13.51 0.44
C THR A 11 -11.04 -12.64 1.60
N LYS A 12 -10.84 -13.22 2.79
CA LYS A 12 -10.27 -12.49 3.92
C LYS A 12 -8.79 -12.22 3.66
N PRO A 13 -8.35 -10.96 3.46
CA PRO A 13 -6.95 -10.65 3.26
C PRO A 13 -6.15 -10.86 4.54
N THR A 14 -4.83 -11.08 4.41
CA THR A 14 -3.93 -11.15 5.58
C THR A 14 -3.55 -9.76 6.09
N PHE A 15 -3.76 -8.71 5.28
CA PHE A 15 -3.40 -7.34 5.60
C PHE A 15 -4.47 -6.32 5.21
N ASN A 16 -4.66 -5.31 6.07
CA ASN A 16 -5.47 -4.13 5.80
C ASN A 16 -4.58 -2.92 5.57
N PHE A 17 -4.81 -2.20 4.48
CA PHE A 17 -4.14 -0.93 4.22
C PHE A 17 -4.52 0.10 5.28
N THR A 18 -3.51 0.86 5.70
CA THR A 18 -3.66 2.01 6.59
C THR A 18 -3.49 3.30 5.81
N VAL A 19 -4.21 4.35 6.18
CA VAL A 19 -3.94 5.68 5.63
C VAL A 19 -2.81 6.32 6.42
N MET A 20 -1.76 6.74 5.73
CA MET A 20 -0.61 7.44 6.29
C MET A 20 -0.40 8.75 5.55
N THR A 21 0.36 9.65 6.16
CA THR A 21 0.90 10.84 5.51
C THR A 21 2.43 10.76 5.48
N GLY A 22 3.09 11.62 4.71
CA GLY A 22 4.55 11.72 4.72
C GLY A 22 5.11 12.06 6.11
N ASP A 23 4.31 12.69 6.96
CA ASP A 23 4.67 13.01 8.33
C ASP A 23 4.52 11.82 9.30
N THR A 24 3.64 10.84 9.00
CA THR A 24 3.33 9.72 9.91
C THR A 24 3.91 8.36 9.48
N ILE A 25 4.55 8.26 8.32
CA ILE A 25 5.15 6.98 7.91
C ILE A 25 6.26 6.54 8.88
N PRO A 26 6.33 5.24 9.25
CA PRO A 26 7.32 4.74 10.21
C PRO A 26 8.77 4.93 9.75
N ASP A 27 9.03 4.75 8.47
CA ASP A 27 10.34 4.95 7.86
C ASP A 27 10.20 5.79 6.59
N ARG A 28 10.65 7.05 6.67
CA ARG A 28 10.64 8.00 5.55
C ARG A 28 11.56 7.59 4.40
N SER A 29 12.51 6.69 4.64
CA SER A 29 13.33 6.11 3.59
C SER A 29 12.58 5.04 2.79
N LEU A 30 11.50 4.45 3.31
CA LEU A 30 10.77 3.33 2.69
C LEU A 30 9.41 3.72 2.10
N GLY A 31 9.01 4.97 2.27
CA GLY A 31 7.76 5.50 1.73
C GLY A 31 7.92 6.90 1.14
N PRO A 32 6.87 7.41 0.49
CA PRO A 32 6.88 8.76 -0.03
C PRO A 32 6.78 9.79 1.11
N THR A 33 7.58 10.84 1.05
CA THR A 33 7.56 11.94 2.04
C THR A 33 6.44 12.96 1.78
N ARG A 34 5.77 12.88 0.63
CA ARG A 34 4.66 13.74 0.21
C ARG A 34 3.65 12.93 -0.60
N ASP A 35 2.37 13.24 -0.45
CA ASP A 35 1.32 12.60 -1.24
C ASP A 35 1.30 13.09 -2.69
N HIS A 36 0.79 12.28 -3.61
CA HIS A 36 0.72 12.65 -5.03
C HIS A 36 -0.35 13.73 -5.31
N THR A 37 -1.45 13.77 -4.55
CA THR A 37 -2.60 14.62 -4.88
C THR A 37 -2.32 16.08 -4.58
N SER A 38 -1.79 16.36 -3.39
CA SER A 38 -1.52 17.72 -2.92
C SER A 38 -0.03 18.08 -2.90
N ASN A 39 0.85 17.14 -3.22
CA ASN A 39 2.30 17.29 -3.08
C ASN A 39 2.68 17.79 -1.67
N SER A 40 2.01 17.25 -0.65
CA SER A 40 2.14 17.69 0.75
C SER A 40 2.54 16.54 1.66
N SER A 41 3.34 16.84 2.69
CA SER A 41 3.67 15.87 3.74
C SER A 41 2.47 15.52 4.61
N SER A 42 1.48 16.42 4.68
CA SER A 42 0.20 16.22 5.39
C SER A 42 -0.88 15.53 4.54
N GLY A 43 -0.65 15.37 3.23
CA GLY A 43 -1.58 14.66 2.35
C GLY A 43 -1.54 13.15 2.61
N GLY A 44 -2.68 12.49 2.39
CA GLY A 44 -2.87 11.08 2.73
C GLY A 44 -2.71 10.13 1.54
N PHE A 45 -2.12 8.97 1.79
CA PHE A 45 -2.05 7.83 0.87
C PHE A 45 -2.29 6.51 1.61
N ILE A 46 -2.74 5.48 0.87
CA ILE A 46 -2.77 4.12 1.42
C ILE A 46 -1.37 3.56 1.50
N TYR A 47 -1.10 2.91 2.61
CA TYR A 47 0.21 2.44 2.98
C TYR A 47 0.15 0.97 3.37
N TRP A 48 1.06 0.22 2.77
CA TRP A 48 1.43 -1.12 3.18
C TRP A 48 2.93 -1.14 3.35
N ASN A 49 3.37 -1.41 4.58
CA ASN A 49 4.76 -1.75 4.85
C ASN A 49 4.81 -3.21 5.28
N ARG A 50 5.56 -3.98 4.51
CA ARG A 50 5.82 -5.37 4.82
C ARG A 50 7.13 -5.46 5.57
N GLN A 51 7.06 -5.65 6.88
CA GLN A 51 8.25 -5.96 7.67
C GLN A 51 8.75 -7.36 7.32
N LEU A 52 10.06 -7.54 7.31
CA LEU A 52 10.69 -8.85 7.19
C LEU A 52 10.40 -9.69 8.44
N PRO A 53 10.29 -11.03 8.32
CA PRO A 53 10.48 -11.84 7.11
C PRO A 53 9.26 -11.88 6.18
N PHE A 54 9.51 -12.09 4.89
CA PHE A 54 8.46 -12.30 3.88
C PHE A 54 7.72 -13.62 4.15
N ILE A 55 6.39 -13.56 4.32
CA ILE A 55 5.51 -14.74 4.47
C ILE A 55 4.84 -15.04 3.12
N PRO A 56 5.24 -16.07 2.38
CA PRO A 56 4.57 -16.41 1.12
C PRO A 56 3.05 -16.50 1.29
N GLY A 57 2.30 -15.76 0.46
CA GLY A 57 0.84 -15.73 0.51
C GLY A 57 0.19 -14.49 1.12
N ASP A 58 0.94 -13.54 1.69
CA ASP A 58 0.30 -12.29 2.16
C ASP A 58 -0.33 -11.49 1.03
N ASN A 59 -1.55 -11.02 1.28
CA ASN A 59 -2.31 -10.18 0.36
C ASN A 59 -3.09 -9.09 1.12
N GLY A 60 -3.36 -8.01 0.41
CA GLY A 60 -4.29 -6.96 0.83
C GLY A 60 -5.25 -6.67 -0.31
N VAL A 61 -6.48 -6.31 0.01
CA VAL A 61 -7.51 -5.96 -0.98
C VAL A 61 -8.02 -4.55 -0.69
N VAL A 62 -8.09 -3.72 -1.73
CA VAL A 62 -8.79 -2.42 -1.69
C VAL A 62 -9.91 -2.48 -2.72
N GLU A 63 -11.11 -2.09 -2.31
CA GLU A 63 -12.30 -2.13 -3.15
C GLU A 63 -13.13 -0.85 -3.02
N PRO A 64 -13.94 -0.51 -4.05
CA PRO A 64 -14.90 0.57 -3.95
C PRO A 64 -15.90 0.36 -2.81
N SER A 65 -16.30 1.43 -2.14
CA SER A 65 -17.33 1.43 -1.09
C SER A 65 -18.72 1.10 -1.65
N LYS A 66 -18.91 1.32 -2.95
CA LYS A 66 -20.15 1.08 -3.69
C LYS A 66 -19.86 0.36 -5.00
N THR A 67 -20.80 -0.49 -5.42
CA THR A 67 -20.74 -1.16 -6.72
C THR A 67 -20.70 -0.12 -7.84
N ILE A 68 -19.66 -0.18 -8.66
CA ILE A 68 -19.55 0.62 -9.88
C ILE A 68 -20.26 -0.15 -10.99
N GLN A 69 -21.38 0.37 -11.50
CA GLN A 69 -22.04 -0.23 -12.66
C GLN A 69 -21.20 -0.01 -13.91
N GLN A 70 -20.87 -1.11 -14.59
CA GLN A 70 -20.10 -1.07 -15.82
C GLN A 70 -20.85 -0.28 -16.89
N ASN A 71 -20.15 0.63 -17.56
CA ASN A 71 -20.62 1.32 -18.76
C ASN A 71 -19.50 1.39 -19.80
N THR A 72 -19.88 1.69 -21.05
CA THR A 72 -18.92 1.99 -22.10
C THR A 72 -18.25 3.35 -21.81
N GLY A 73 -17.02 3.33 -21.30
CA GLY A 73 -16.22 4.55 -21.05
C GLY A 73 -15.51 4.63 -19.70
N MET A 74 -15.59 3.62 -18.84
CA MET A 74 -14.92 3.67 -17.53
C MET A 74 -13.39 3.53 -17.63
N CYS A 75 -12.65 4.33 -16.86
CA CYS A 75 -11.20 4.25 -16.71
C CYS A 75 -10.82 4.38 -15.23
N VAL A 76 -10.06 3.41 -14.71
CA VAL A 76 -9.48 3.47 -13.36
C VAL A 76 -8.07 4.03 -13.47
N ARG A 77 -7.76 5.03 -12.66
CA ARG A 77 -6.43 5.64 -12.57
C ARG A 77 -6.01 5.78 -11.12
N PHE A 78 -4.76 5.49 -10.82
CA PHE A 78 -4.18 5.64 -9.50
C PHE A 78 -2.70 5.98 -9.60
N ALA A 79 -2.19 6.70 -8.60
CA ALA A 79 -0.76 6.90 -8.40
C ALA A 79 -0.25 5.84 -7.43
N TYR A 80 0.95 5.32 -7.67
CA TYR A 80 1.59 4.34 -6.79
C TYR A 80 3.06 4.70 -6.54
N TYR A 81 3.55 4.29 -5.37
CA TYR A 81 4.96 4.38 -4.99
C TYR A 81 5.36 3.02 -4.43
N VAL A 82 6.44 2.44 -4.95
CA VAL A 82 6.95 1.14 -4.48
C VAL A 82 8.45 1.27 -4.26
N LYS A 83 8.90 0.85 -3.07
CA LYS A 83 10.32 0.69 -2.76
C LYS A 83 10.54 -0.68 -2.13
N MET A 84 11.55 -1.38 -2.62
CA MET A 84 11.99 -2.66 -2.08
C MET A 84 13.35 -2.46 -1.42
N LEU A 85 13.47 -2.89 -0.17
CA LEU A 85 14.79 -3.12 0.43
C LEU A 85 15.22 -4.54 0.08
N TYR A 86 16.34 -4.65 -0.63
CA TYR A 86 17.12 -5.88 -0.57
C TYR A 86 17.95 -5.78 0.71
N ALA A 87 17.55 -6.51 1.76
CA ALA A 87 18.54 -6.90 2.75
C ALA A 87 19.48 -7.87 2.02
N LEU A 88 20.73 -7.47 1.78
CA LEU A 88 21.77 -8.44 1.47
C LEU A 88 21.78 -9.42 2.63
N ILE A 89 21.40 -10.67 2.38
CA ILE A 89 21.63 -11.76 3.31
C ILE A 89 23.12 -12.08 3.17
N ASP A 90 23.98 -11.21 3.69
CA ASP A 90 25.38 -11.55 3.89
C ASP A 90 25.56 -12.05 5.34
N GLU A 91 26.30 -13.15 5.44
CA GLU A 91 26.75 -13.86 6.65
C GLU A 91 25.74 -14.70 7.44
N TYR A 92 25.35 -15.83 6.84
CA TYR A 92 25.20 -17.07 7.62
C TYR A 92 25.81 -18.27 6.88
N LEU A 93 27.12 -18.20 6.62
CA LEU A 93 27.93 -19.39 6.40
C LEU A 93 28.96 -19.46 7.54
N PRO A 94 28.80 -20.38 8.51
CA PRO A 94 29.90 -20.68 9.43
C PRO A 94 31.03 -21.33 8.62
N ARG A 95 32.27 -20.94 8.94
CA ARG A 95 33.49 -21.56 8.39
C ARG A 95 33.59 -23.02 8.79
#